data_AF-A0A9D6HLP1-F1
#
_entry.id   AF-A0A9D6HLP1-F1
#
_cell.length_a   1.000
_cell.length_b   1.000
_cell.length_c   1.000
_cell.angle_alpha   90.00
_cell.angle_beta   90.00
_cell.angle_gamma   90.00
#
_symmetry.space_group_name_H-M   'P 1'
#
loop_
_entity.id
_entity.type
_entity.pdbx_description
1 polymer ?
#
loop_
_entity_poly.entity_id
_entity_poly.type
_entity_poly.pdbx_seq_one_letter_code
_entity_poly.pdbx_strand_id
1 'polypeptide(L)'
;MSKESRERRAEYDFRGGVRGKYATHYREQGNVVVLDAPAAEDIAAWAPLIGFEWSGSERQVAPDTWVRPCSAYRGFEHFAGVVAEEELGRCRDVGHWLHIVGSRNDDLSASEKINSFLLTLWIVRPTATHVPFRFEETESGTKPFARHLGRFQWIKGEVREDVRDIDLVRVSRLLPELRGAYAQRKRLCNALVLTLHGCHAKSWQVALVCFAAAAEAILTYSREPRIAERLATSYAKLVSKSGPAARKAQEQFKALYAVRSHIMHGRSSELRDATRNLRTVAAFSSLLRRLWHAVLECPQLRQRLDGDDNQRREVLRGL
;
A
#
# COMPACT_ATOMS: atom_id res chain seq x y z
N MET A 1 16.19 41.21 -15.92
CA MET A 1 15.06 40.28 -16.03
C MET A 1 15.57 38.99 -16.67
N SER A 2 15.75 37.94 -15.88
CA SER A 2 16.35 36.68 -16.34
C SER A 2 15.37 35.87 -17.20
N LYS A 3 15.94 35.03 -18.06
CA LYS A 3 15.27 34.19 -19.06
C LYS A 3 14.31 33.13 -18.46
N GLU A 4 14.24 32.99 -17.14
CA GLU A 4 13.41 32.00 -16.44
C GLU A 4 11.93 32.39 -16.31
N SER A 5 11.56 33.66 -16.51
CA SER A 5 10.16 34.09 -16.30
C SER A 5 9.23 33.85 -17.50
N ARG A 6 9.65 33.12 -18.53
CA ARG A 6 8.94 33.04 -19.83
C ARG A 6 8.37 31.68 -20.24
N GLU A 7 8.38 30.67 -19.37
CA GLU A 7 7.78 29.36 -19.67
C GLU A 7 6.80 28.87 -18.58
N ARG A 8 5.77 29.66 -18.27
CA ARG A 8 4.48 29.07 -17.87
C ARG A 8 3.54 29.20 -19.04
N ARG A 9 3.40 28.11 -19.81
CA ARG A 9 2.45 28.06 -20.92
C ARG A 9 1.05 28.37 -20.37
N ALA A 10 0.26 29.14 -21.10
CA ALA A 10 -1.10 29.56 -20.69
C ALA A 10 -2.04 28.38 -20.37
N GLU A 11 -1.71 27.17 -20.83
CA GLU A 11 -2.38 25.91 -20.50
C GLU A 11 -2.24 25.45 -19.03
N TYR A 12 -1.45 26.15 -18.21
CA TYR A 12 -1.29 25.93 -16.76
C TYR A 12 -1.94 27.02 -15.88
N ASP A 13 -2.72 27.94 -16.46
CA ASP A 13 -3.50 28.91 -15.68
C ASP A 13 -4.87 28.34 -15.29
N PHE A 14 -5.05 28.06 -13.99
CA PHE A 14 -6.27 27.47 -13.42
C PHE A 14 -7.30 28.52 -12.97
N ARG A 15 -7.08 29.80 -13.22
CA ARG A 15 -7.94 30.88 -12.71
C ARG A 15 -9.07 31.30 -13.66
N GLY A 16 -9.15 30.74 -14.88
CA GLY A 16 -10.24 31.04 -15.83
C GLY A 16 -10.32 30.11 -17.05
N GLY A 17 -11.50 30.07 -17.69
CA GLY A 17 -11.78 29.27 -18.90
C GLY A 17 -12.48 27.93 -18.66
N VAL A 18 -12.73 27.17 -19.73
CA VAL A 18 -13.47 25.89 -19.71
C VAL A 18 -12.86 24.91 -18.69
N ARG A 19 -11.52 24.84 -18.57
CA ARG A 19 -10.82 24.05 -17.55
C ARG A 19 -10.95 24.61 -16.12
N GLY A 20 -11.05 25.93 -15.94
CA GLY A 20 -11.35 26.55 -14.64
C GLY A 20 -12.76 26.24 -14.16
N LYS A 21 -13.75 26.19 -15.07
CA LYS A 21 -15.10 25.69 -14.77
C LYS A 21 -15.11 24.21 -14.40
N TYR A 22 -14.35 23.37 -15.10
CA TYR A 22 -14.19 21.97 -14.71
C TYR A 22 -13.46 21.82 -13.38
N ALA A 23 -12.47 22.66 -13.05
CA ALA A 23 -11.77 22.63 -11.76
C ALA A 23 -12.68 23.02 -10.57
N THR A 24 -13.57 24.00 -10.75
CA THR A 24 -14.58 24.35 -9.73
C THR A 24 -15.60 23.24 -9.56
N HIS A 25 -16.11 22.66 -10.66
CA HIS A 25 -17.03 21.52 -10.59
C HIS A 25 -16.36 20.23 -10.07
N TYR A 26 -15.05 20.07 -10.30
CA TYR A 26 -14.22 18.98 -9.76
C TYR A 26 -13.96 19.12 -8.24
N ARG A 27 -13.93 20.35 -7.71
CA ARG A 27 -13.84 20.60 -6.25
C ARG A 27 -15.15 20.27 -5.54
N GLU A 28 -16.27 20.31 -6.25
CA GLU A 28 -17.62 20.06 -5.71
C GLU A 28 -18.01 18.57 -5.65
N GLN A 29 -17.30 17.65 -6.33
CA GLN A 29 -17.68 16.21 -6.40
C GLN A 29 -16.55 15.19 -6.04
N GLY A 30 -15.37 15.65 -5.59
CA GLY A 30 -14.20 14.82 -5.18
C GLY A 30 -13.22 14.54 -6.33
N ASN A 31 -11.92 14.30 -6.18
CA ASN A 31 -10.99 14.06 -5.06
C ASN A 31 -9.60 14.51 -5.60
N VAL A 32 -8.86 15.38 -4.90
CA VAL A 32 -7.67 16.06 -5.48
C VAL A 32 -6.48 15.11 -5.70
N VAL A 33 -5.94 15.10 -6.92
CA VAL A 33 -4.62 14.54 -7.28
C VAL A 33 -3.66 15.71 -7.50
N VAL A 34 -2.59 15.78 -6.72
CA VAL A 34 -1.38 16.49 -7.14
C VAL A 34 -0.38 15.43 -7.56
N LEU A 35 -0.06 15.42 -8.84
CA LEU A 35 1.02 14.60 -9.40
C LEU A 35 2.29 14.99 -8.67
N ASP A 36 2.94 14.02 -8.01
CA ASP A 36 4.28 14.18 -7.42
C ASP A 36 5.19 14.75 -8.51
N ALA A 37 5.38 16.07 -8.53
CA ALA A 37 6.61 16.63 -9.07
C ALA A 37 7.70 16.20 -8.08
N PRO A 38 8.87 15.72 -8.54
CA PRO A 38 9.97 15.46 -7.64
C PRO A 38 10.41 16.80 -7.05
N ALA A 39 9.84 17.17 -5.90
CA ALA A 39 10.17 18.38 -5.20
C ALA A 39 11.23 18.01 -4.15
N ALA A 40 12.48 18.30 -4.48
CA ALA A 40 13.68 18.05 -3.68
C ALA A 40 13.78 18.95 -2.42
N GLU A 41 12.66 19.30 -1.77
CA GLU A 41 12.59 20.35 -0.74
C GLU A 41 11.98 19.92 0.60
N ASP A 42 11.54 18.67 0.75
CA ASP A 42 10.83 18.24 1.96
C ASP A 42 11.83 17.86 3.06
N ILE A 43 11.76 18.55 4.20
CA ILE A 43 12.50 18.20 5.42
C ILE A 43 11.76 17.11 6.18
N ALA A 44 10.43 17.14 6.16
CA ALA A 44 9.61 16.17 6.86
C ALA A 44 8.20 16.07 6.24
N ALA A 45 7.56 14.92 6.45
CA ALA A 45 6.15 14.71 6.16
C ALA A 45 5.41 14.09 7.35
N TRP A 46 4.21 14.58 7.61
CA TRP A 46 3.34 14.14 8.69
C TRP A 46 2.02 13.60 8.14
N ALA A 47 1.59 12.46 8.67
CA ALA A 47 0.41 11.74 8.21
C ALA A 47 -0.43 11.24 9.40
N PRO A 48 -1.71 11.62 9.53
CA PRO A 48 -2.56 11.18 10.64
C PRO A 48 -2.92 9.70 10.47
N LEU A 49 -2.70 8.88 11.50
CA LEU A 49 -3.02 7.45 11.50
C LEU A 49 -4.45 7.22 12.01
N ILE A 50 -5.44 7.37 11.12
CA ILE A 50 -6.85 7.18 11.50
C ILE A 50 -7.14 5.69 11.67
N GLY A 51 -7.81 5.31 12.77
CA GLY A 51 -8.13 3.91 13.09
C GLY A 51 -6.87 3.09 13.47
N PHE A 52 -5.86 3.76 14.02
CA PHE A 52 -4.67 3.15 14.59
C PHE A 52 -4.75 3.24 16.11
N GLU A 53 -5.10 2.13 16.75
CA GLU A 53 -5.22 2.07 18.20
C GLU A 53 -3.96 1.44 18.78
N TRP A 54 -3.10 2.24 19.39
CA TRP A 54 -1.88 1.76 20.06
C TRP A 54 -1.70 2.56 21.35
N SER A 55 -1.37 1.89 22.46
CA SER A 55 -1.21 2.56 23.76
C SER A 55 0.19 3.12 24.02
N GLY A 56 1.15 2.87 23.12
CA GLY A 56 2.51 3.38 23.28
C GLY A 56 2.62 4.87 22.95
N SER A 57 3.71 5.49 23.39
CA SER A 57 3.95 6.92 23.22
C SER A 57 4.58 7.23 21.87
N GLU A 58 5.79 6.74 21.63
CA GLU A 58 6.58 6.99 20.43
C GLU A 58 7.40 5.76 20.04
N ARG A 59 7.57 5.54 18.74
CA ARG A 59 8.41 4.48 18.22
C ARG A 59 8.99 4.79 16.85
N GLN A 60 10.30 4.63 16.73
CA GLN A 60 10.96 4.57 15.43
C GLN A 60 10.75 3.18 14.80
N VAL A 61 10.21 3.14 13.57
CA VAL A 61 9.97 1.90 12.82
C VAL A 61 10.86 1.77 11.58
N ALA A 62 11.52 2.85 11.18
CA ALA A 62 12.65 2.84 10.24
C ALA A 62 13.55 4.05 10.57
N PRO A 63 14.80 4.13 10.08
CA PRO A 63 15.70 5.25 10.36
C PRO A 63 15.07 6.63 10.14
N ASP A 64 14.20 6.74 9.14
CA ASP A 64 13.50 7.95 8.73
C ASP A 64 12.01 8.00 9.11
N THR A 65 11.49 7.02 9.86
CA THR A 65 10.04 6.85 10.05
C THR A 65 9.69 6.60 11.51
N TRP A 66 8.82 7.44 12.04
CA TRP A 66 8.39 7.44 13.42
C TRP A 66 6.87 7.36 13.52
N VAL A 67 6.37 6.56 14.47
CA VAL A 67 5.01 6.67 14.99
C VAL A 67 5.09 7.55 16.24
N ARG A 68 4.43 8.71 16.22
CA ARG A 68 4.50 9.74 17.27
C ARG A 68 3.11 10.06 17.81
N PRO A 69 2.99 10.52 19.06
CA PRO A 69 1.69 10.89 19.62
C PRO A 69 1.17 12.16 18.94
N CYS A 70 -0.13 12.39 18.94
CA CYS A 70 -0.74 13.60 18.36
C CYS A 70 -0.19 14.91 18.92
N SER A 71 0.24 14.91 20.19
CA SER A 71 0.88 16.06 20.82
C SER A 71 2.19 16.48 20.14
N ALA A 72 2.85 15.59 19.39
CA ALA A 72 4.11 15.86 18.70
C ALA A 72 3.94 16.70 17.43
N TYR A 73 2.74 16.79 16.86
CA TYR A 73 2.49 17.57 15.65
C TYR A 73 1.23 18.42 15.79
N ARG A 74 1.44 19.72 15.99
CA ARG A 74 0.38 20.74 15.99
C ARG A 74 0.40 21.60 14.73
N GLY A 75 1.31 21.31 13.79
CA GLY A 75 1.48 22.07 12.55
C GLY A 75 0.27 21.99 11.62
N PHE A 76 -0.57 20.97 11.75
CA PHE A 76 -1.74 20.80 10.87
C PHE A 76 -2.81 21.90 11.06
N GLU A 77 -2.84 22.61 12.18
CA GLU A 77 -3.79 23.71 12.42
C GLU A 77 -3.56 24.89 11.46
N HIS A 78 -2.35 25.04 10.91
CA HIS A 78 -2.05 26.07 9.91
C HIS A 78 -2.83 25.87 8.60
N PHE A 79 -3.47 24.71 8.42
CA PHE A 79 -4.30 24.39 7.25
C PHE A 79 -5.80 24.64 7.48
N ALA A 80 -6.18 25.33 8.57
CA ALA A 80 -7.57 25.65 8.96
C ALA A 80 -8.41 26.44 7.94
N GLY A 81 -7.84 26.88 6.81
CA GLY A 81 -8.55 27.51 5.71
C GLY A 81 -8.54 26.74 4.39
N VAL A 82 -7.87 25.58 4.33
CA VAL A 82 -7.68 24.81 3.08
C VAL A 82 -8.25 23.39 3.20
N VAL A 83 -8.31 22.85 4.42
CA VAL A 83 -8.98 21.58 4.75
C VAL A 83 -10.36 21.91 5.34
N ALA A 84 -11.38 21.11 5.01
CA ALA A 84 -12.69 21.28 5.64
C ALA A 84 -12.61 21.03 7.16
N GLU A 85 -13.39 21.77 7.96
CA GLU A 85 -13.35 21.66 9.43
C GLU A 85 -13.60 20.22 9.93
N GLU A 86 -14.50 19.49 9.27
CA GLU A 86 -14.77 18.08 9.55
C GLU A 86 -13.53 17.18 9.35
N GLU A 87 -12.73 17.46 8.33
CA GLU A 87 -11.50 16.73 8.02
C GLU A 87 -10.36 17.09 8.98
N LEU A 88 -10.30 18.35 9.44
CA LEU A 88 -9.39 18.79 10.50
C LEU A 88 -9.75 18.18 11.85
N GLY A 89 -11.04 18.14 12.20
CA GLY A 89 -11.53 17.45 13.40
C GLY A 89 -11.05 16.00 13.43
N ARG A 90 -11.18 15.27 12.31
CA ARG A 90 -10.66 13.91 12.19
C ARG A 90 -9.14 13.80 12.37
N CYS A 91 -8.37 14.85 12.07
CA CYS A 91 -6.93 14.87 12.32
C CYS A 91 -6.60 15.18 13.79
N ARG A 92 -7.40 16.02 14.47
CA ARG A 92 -7.26 16.30 15.91
C ARG A 92 -7.51 15.06 16.76
N ASP A 93 -8.46 14.24 16.34
CA ASP A 93 -8.94 13.07 17.11
C ASP A 93 -8.03 11.84 16.99
N VAL A 94 -7.01 11.86 16.12
CA VAL A 94 -6.09 10.71 16.02
C VAL A 94 -5.17 10.64 17.24
N GLY A 95 -4.91 9.43 17.75
CA GLY A 95 -3.95 9.22 18.83
C GLY A 95 -2.49 9.39 18.36
N HIS A 96 -2.21 9.02 17.10
CA HIS A 96 -0.85 8.95 16.57
C HIS A 96 -0.74 9.47 15.14
N TRP A 97 0.46 9.92 14.83
CA TRP A 97 0.88 10.39 13.51
C TRP A 97 2.08 9.58 13.04
N LEU A 98 2.13 9.34 11.73
CA LEU A 98 3.33 8.89 11.07
C LEU A 98 4.15 10.11 10.67
N HIS A 99 5.38 10.18 11.16
CA HIS A 99 6.34 11.22 10.85
C HIS A 99 7.48 10.63 10.03
N ILE A 100 7.63 11.13 8.81
CA ILE A 100 8.71 10.81 7.90
C ILE A 100 9.71 11.95 7.94
N VAL A 101 10.93 11.65 8.37
CA VAL A 101 12.05 12.60 8.28
C VAL A 101 12.62 12.49 6.86
N GLY A 102 12.69 13.61 6.16
CA GLY A 102 13.20 13.69 4.80
C GLY A 102 14.72 13.63 4.74
N SER A 103 15.26 12.96 3.73
CA SER A 103 16.61 13.17 3.23
C SER A 103 16.53 13.60 1.76
N ARG A 104 17.31 14.61 1.37
CA ARG A 104 17.32 15.18 0.01
C ARG A 104 17.66 14.16 -1.10
N ASN A 105 18.08 12.94 -0.75
CA ASN A 105 18.51 11.88 -1.68
C ASN A 105 17.77 10.54 -1.44
N ASP A 106 16.56 10.56 -0.88
CA ASP A 106 15.83 9.32 -0.64
C ASP A 106 15.29 8.69 -1.94
N ASP A 107 15.52 7.38 -2.12
CA ASP A 107 15.02 6.60 -3.26
C ASP A 107 13.47 6.47 -3.30
N LEU A 108 12.79 6.87 -2.21
CA LEU A 108 11.35 6.72 -2.02
C LEU A 108 10.72 8.05 -1.63
N SER A 109 9.60 8.40 -2.26
CA SER A 109 8.81 9.57 -1.87
C SER A 109 8.12 9.35 -0.52
N ALA A 110 7.70 10.43 0.15
CA ALA A 110 6.94 10.33 1.39
C ALA A 110 5.66 9.48 1.21
N SER A 111 4.99 9.55 0.05
CA SER A 111 3.84 8.70 -0.28
C SER A 111 4.20 7.22 -0.23
N GLU A 112 5.33 6.86 -0.83
CA GLU A 112 5.79 5.48 -0.93
C GLU A 112 6.21 4.96 0.44
N LYS A 113 6.81 5.80 1.27
CA LYS A 113 7.16 5.49 2.66
C LYS A 113 5.93 5.28 3.55
N ILE A 114 4.90 6.12 3.40
CA ILE A 114 3.59 5.99 4.09
C ILE A 114 2.89 4.70 3.65
N ASN A 115 2.78 4.46 2.34
CA ASN A 115 2.17 3.24 1.80
C ASN A 115 2.91 1.98 2.22
N SER A 116 4.25 2.04 2.27
CA SER A 116 5.09 0.93 2.75
C SER A 116 4.82 0.63 4.22
N PHE A 117 4.65 1.65 5.06
CA PHE A 117 4.26 1.47 6.46
C PHE A 117 2.89 0.79 6.57
N LEU A 118 1.86 1.32 5.89
CA LEU A 118 0.50 0.76 5.92
C LEU A 118 0.47 -0.69 5.44
N LEU A 119 1.17 -1.00 4.36
CA LEU A 119 1.24 -2.35 3.82
C LEU A 119 2.00 -3.29 4.75
N THR A 120 3.10 -2.84 5.36
CA THR A 120 3.84 -3.64 6.34
C THR A 120 3.01 -3.91 7.59
N LEU A 121 2.28 -2.89 8.07
CA LEU A 121 1.33 -3.04 9.16
C LEU A 121 0.28 -4.09 8.78
N TRP A 122 -0.35 -4.00 7.60
CA TRP A 122 -1.31 -4.99 7.13
C TRP A 122 -0.74 -6.41 7.04
N ILE A 123 0.50 -6.58 6.55
CA ILE A 123 1.19 -7.87 6.49
C ILE A 123 1.31 -8.45 7.91
N VAL A 124 1.78 -7.67 8.88
CA VAL A 124 2.00 -8.10 10.27
C VAL A 124 0.69 -8.32 11.01
N ARG A 125 -0.21 -7.33 10.93
CA ARG A 125 -1.47 -7.21 11.65
C ARG A 125 -2.46 -6.35 10.84
N PRO A 126 -3.47 -6.95 10.21
CA PRO A 126 -4.47 -6.21 9.46
C PRO A 126 -5.30 -5.37 10.43
N THR A 127 -5.26 -4.05 10.25
CA THR A 127 -6.02 -3.07 11.05
C THR A 127 -6.95 -2.27 10.14
N ALA A 128 -7.77 -1.40 10.74
CA ALA A 128 -8.53 -0.38 10.03
C ALA A 128 -7.73 0.92 9.78
N THR A 129 -6.41 0.87 9.99
CA THR A 129 -5.54 2.03 9.90
C THR A 129 -5.48 2.55 8.47
N HIS A 130 -5.75 3.84 8.30
CA HIS A 130 -5.62 4.53 7.02
C HIS A 130 -5.10 5.95 7.20
N VAL A 131 -4.45 6.47 6.16
CA VAL A 131 -3.86 7.80 6.12
C VAL A 131 -4.51 8.56 4.97
N PRO A 132 -5.48 9.46 5.22
CA PRO A 132 -6.11 10.25 4.16
C PRO A 132 -5.35 11.52 3.79
N PHE A 133 -4.46 12.01 4.66
CA PHE A 133 -3.75 13.28 4.47
C PHE A 133 -2.26 13.10 4.67
N ARG A 134 -1.47 13.92 3.96
CA ARG A 134 -0.04 14.10 4.17
C ARG A 134 0.25 15.60 4.15
N PHE A 135 0.94 16.05 5.19
CA PHE A 135 1.36 17.43 5.38
C PHE A 135 2.87 17.49 5.27
N GLU A 136 3.40 18.37 4.41
CA GLU A 136 4.83 18.48 4.15
C GLU A 136 5.40 19.77 4.75
N GLU A 137 6.55 19.64 5.39
CA GLU A 137 7.33 20.75 5.95
C GLU A 137 8.61 20.92 5.12
N THR A 138 8.89 22.17 4.71
CA THR A 138 10.04 22.53 3.88
C THR A 138 10.85 23.65 4.49
N GLU A 139 12.06 23.88 3.97
CA GLU A 139 12.93 24.98 4.42
C GLU A 139 12.30 26.36 4.23
N SER A 140 11.45 26.52 3.22
CA SER A 140 10.75 27.78 2.93
C SER A 140 9.43 27.95 3.69
N GLY A 141 9.05 26.96 4.52
CA GLY A 141 7.81 26.94 5.29
C GLY A 141 6.95 25.70 5.01
N THR A 142 5.67 25.76 5.38
CA THR A 142 4.72 24.66 5.18
C THR A 142 4.22 24.61 3.74
N LYS A 143 4.34 23.45 3.09
CA LYS A 143 3.77 23.21 1.76
C LYS A 143 2.27 22.89 1.84
N PRO A 144 1.50 23.10 0.76
CA PRO A 144 0.12 22.64 0.67
C PRO A 144 0.04 21.12 0.92
N PHE A 145 -0.98 20.67 1.65
CA PHE A 145 -1.17 19.25 1.96
C PHE A 145 -1.61 18.45 0.73
N ALA A 146 -1.32 17.15 0.74
CA ALA A 146 -1.81 16.20 -0.24
C ALA A 146 -2.81 15.23 0.38
N ARG A 147 -3.89 14.93 -0.33
CA ARG A 147 -4.85 13.89 0.07
C ARG A 147 -4.43 12.55 -0.53
N HIS A 148 -4.20 11.55 0.31
CA HIS A 148 -4.06 10.17 -0.11
C HIS A 148 -5.44 9.58 -0.34
N LEU A 149 -5.85 9.48 -1.60
CA LEU A 149 -7.20 9.05 -1.98
C LEU A 149 -7.47 7.54 -1.83
N GLY A 150 -6.51 6.77 -1.31
CA GLY A 150 -6.70 5.38 -0.95
C GLY A 150 -7.03 5.25 0.53
N ARG A 151 -8.27 4.90 0.87
CA ARG A 151 -8.49 4.25 2.18
C ARG A 151 -7.87 2.87 2.06
N PHE A 152 -6.88 2.57 2.91
CA PHE A 152 -6.45 1.20 3.12
C PHE A 152 -7.68 0.42 3.58
N GLN A 153 -8.28 -0.35 2.68
CA GLN A 153 -9.52 -1.04 2.97
C GLN A 153 -9.21 -2.23 3.83
N TRP A 154 -9.96 -2.28 4.91
CA TRP A 154 -9.97 -3.42 5.78
C TRP A 154 -11.18 -4.27 5.47
N ILE A 155 -11.00 -5.58 5.57
CA ILE A 155 -12.08 -6.53 5.36
C ILE A 155 -12.74 -6.77 6.72
N LYS A 156 -14.02 -6.43 6.84
CA LYS A 156 -14.78 -6.63 8.07
C LYS A 156 -14.66 -8.10 8.52
N GLY A 157 -14.15 -8.33 9.73
CA GLY A 157 -13.87 -9.65 10.30
C GLY A 157 -12.40 -10.12 10.22
N GLU A 158 -11.54 -9.47 9.45
CA GLU A 158 -10.07 -9.69 9.52
C GLU A 158 -9.35 -8.70 10.43
N VAL A 159 -9.95 -7.54 10.66
CA VAL A 159 -9.37 -6.43 11.43
C VAL A 159 -9.13 -6.83 12.87
N ARG A 160 -7.94 -6.48 13.36
CA ARG A 160 -7.67 -6.35 14.78
C ARG A 160 -7.74 -4.87 15.15
N GLU A 161 -8.41 -4.56 16.25
CA GLU A 161 -8.71 -3.19 16.67
C GLU A 161 -7.43 -2.52 17.20
N ASP A 162 -6.78 -3.18 18.13
CA ASP A 162 -5.57 -2.78 18.82
C ASP A 162 -4.29 -3.16 18.06
N VAL A 163 -3.23 -2.37 18.14
CA VAL A 163 -1.85 -2.63 17.69
C VAL A 163 -0.98 -2.74 18.93
N ARG A 164 -0.12 -3.76 19.00
CA ARG A 164 0.78 -3.97 20.15
C ARG A 164 2.22 -3.64 19.79
N ASP A 165 3.05 -3.40 20.79
CA ASP A 165 4.48 -3.13 20.60
C ASP A 165 5.18 -4.22 19.80
N ILE A 166 4.84 -5.49 20.05
CA ILE A 166 5.39 -6.63 19.30
C ILE A 166 5.03 -6.58 17.80
N ASP A 167 3.88 -6.02 17.46
CA ASP A 167 3.46 -5.86 16.07
C ASP A 167 4.33 -4.77 15.42
N LEU A 168 4.60 -3.66 16.12
CA LEU A 168 5.51 -2.61 15.62
C LEU A 168 7.00 -3.05 15.59
N VAL A 169 7.45 -3.94 16.48
CA VAL A 169 8.77 -4.61 16.36
C VAL A 169 8.86 -5.34 15.03
N ARG A 170 7.83 -6.12 14.69
CA ARG A 170 7.77 -6.88 13.43
C ARG A 170 7.68 -5.95 12.22
N VAL A 171 6.92 -4.86 12.30
CA VAL A 171 6.91 -3.82 11.26
C VAL A 171 8.30 -3.26 11.06
N SER A 172 9.01 -2.93 12.14
CA SER A 172 10.36 -2.35 12.05
C SER A 172 11.37 -3.29 11.37
N ARG A 173 11.18 -4.60 11.52
CA ARG A 173 12.01 -5.62 10.87
C ARG A 173 11.69 -5.78 9.38
N LEU A 174 10.43 -5.72 8.98
CA LEU A 174 9.99 -6.00 7.60
C LEU A 174 9.97 -4.76 6.71
N LEU A 175 9.81 -3.58 7.30
CA LEU A 175 9.66 -2.32 6.56
C LEU A 175 10.88 -1.98 5.68
N PRO A 176 12.14 -2.13 6.13
CA PRO A 176 13.31 -1.91 5.27
C PRO A 176 13.35 -2.86 4.07
N GLU A 177 13.01 -4.13 4.28
CA GLU A 177 13.00 -5.14 3.21
C GLU A 177 11.94 -4.85 2.14
N LEU A 178 10.75 -4.39 2.58
CA LEU A 178 9.66 -3.98 1.69
C LEU A 178 10.03 -2.72 0.91
N ARG A 179 10.65 -1.73 1.58
CA ARG A 179 11.16 -0.52 0.93
C ARG A 179 12.26 -0.81 -0.07
N GLY A 180 13.16 -1.75 0.23
CA GLY A 180 14.16 -2.22 -0.71
C GLY A 180 13.55 -2.82 -1.98
N ALA A 181 12.48 -3.61 -1.86
CA ALA A 181 11.75 -4.13 -3.01
C ALA A 181 11.04 -3.02 -3.81
N TYR A 182 10.55 -1.97 -3.13
CA TYR A 182 9.94 -0.80 -3.77
C TYR A 182 10.99 0.01 -4.56
N ALA A 183 12.13 0.32 -3.94
CA ALA A 183 13.20 1.13 -4.51
C ALA A 183 13.85 0.49 -5.74
N GLN A 184 13.91 -0.85 -5.80
CA GLN A 184 14.46 -1.55 -6.96
C GLN A 184 13.63 -1.39 -8.24
N ARG A 185 12.34 -1.01 -8.14
CA ARG A 185 11.42 -0.83 -9.29
C ARG A 185 11.36 -2.03 -10.24
N LYS A 186 11.55 -3.23 -9.69
CA LYS A 186 11.51 -4.50 -10.42
C LYS A 186 10.16 -5.19 -10.25
N ARG A 187 10.15 -6.51 -10.40
CA ARG A 187 8.95 -7.33 -10.43
C ARG A 187 8.23 -7.36 -9.09
N LEU A 188 8.97 -7.39 -7.98
CA LEU A 188 8.40 -7.32 -6.64
C LEU A 188 7.76 -5.95 -6.38
N CYS A 189 8.30 -4.86 -6.93
CA CYS A 189 7.64 -3.56 -6.91
C CYS A 189 6.26 -3.63 -7.60
N ASN A 190 6.15 -4.27 -8.77
CA ASN A 190 4.85 -4.46 -9.43
C ASN A 190 3.88 -5.28 -8.56
N ALA A 191 4.36 -6.34 -7.92
CA ALA A 191 3.55 -7.13 -7.00
C ALA A 191 3.08 -6.31 -5.78
N LEU A 192 3.94 -5.44 -5.23
CA LEU A 192 3.62 -4.55 -4.11
C LEU A 192 2.56 -3.54 -4.52
N VAL A 193 2.71 -2.89 -5.68
CA VAL A 193 1.74 -1.93 -6.23
C VAL A 193 0.38 -2.59 -6.44
N LEU A 194 0.35 -3.79 -7.02
CA LEU A 194 -0.89 -4.57 -7.19
C LEU A 194 -1.50 -4.97 -5.85
N THR A 195 -0.68 -5.34 -4.86
CA THR A 195 -1.15 -5.62 -3.50
C THR A 195 -1.81 -4.39 -2.89
N LEU A 196 -1.14 -3.23 -2.97
CA LEU A 196 -1.66 -1.96 -2.46
C LEU A 196 -2.96 -1.56 -3.15
N HIS A 197 -3.08 -1.71 -4.47
CA HIS A 197 -4.32 -1.47 -5.18
C HIS A 197 -5.45 -2.40 -4.74
N GLY A 198 -5.14 -3.67 -4.48
CA GLY A 198 -6.11 -4.61 -3.91
C GLY A 198 -6.58 -4.18 -2.52
N CYS A 199 -5.66 -3.67 -1.68
CA CYS A 199 -5.99 -3.06 -0.39
C CYS A 199 -6.80 -1.77 -0.55
N HIS A 200 -6.71 -1.02 -1.65
CA HIS A 200 -7.47 0.23 -1.86
C HIS A 200 -8.81 0.03 -2.59
N ALA A 201 -9.07 -1.14 -3.15
CA ALA A 201 -10.15 -1.39 -4.09
C ALA A 201 -11.55 -1.39 -3.44
N LYS A 202 -12.46 -0.50 -3.89
CA LYS A 202 -13.86 -0.36 -3.40
C LYS A 202 -14.80 -1.48 -3.83
N SER A 203 -14.36 -2.38 -4.69
CA SER A 203 -15.16 -3.48 -5.20
C SER A 203 -14.40 -4.79 -5.00
N TRP A 204 -15.09 -5.81 -4.46
CA TRP A 204 -14.49 -7.09 -4.12
C TRP A 204 -13.86 -7.79 -5.34
N GLN A 205 -14.44 -7.60 -6.54
CA GLN A 205 -13.90 -8.14 -7.79
C GLN A 205 -12.53 -7.54 -8.11
N VAL A 206 -12.41 -6.21 -7.99
CA VAL A 206 -11.18 -5.48 -8.25
C VAL A 206 -10.11 -5.89 -7.23
N ALA A 207 -10.47 -5.98 -5.95
CA ALA A 207 -9.57 -6.46 -4.90
C ALA A 207 -9.00 -7.85 -5.23
N LEU A 208 -9.86 -8.80 -5.61
CA LEU A 208 -9.45 -10.15 -5.96
C LEU A 208 -8.56 -10.21 -7.20
N VAL A 209 -8.86 -9.43 -8.24
CA VAL A 209 -8.04 -9.38 -9.45
C VAL A 209 -6.66 -8.80 -9.14
N CYS A 210 -6.59 -7.72 -8.36
CA CYS A 210 -5.33 -7.13 -7.92
C CYS A 210 -4.51 -8.10 -7.06
N PHE A 211 -5.11 -8.77 -6.08
CA PHE A 211 -4.41 -9.76 -5.24
C PHE A 211 -3.94 -10.97 -6.03
N ALA A 212 -4.74 -11.46 -6.98
CA ALA A 212 -4.34 -12.54 -7.87
C ALA A 212 -3.17 -12.12 -8.76
N ALA A 213 -3.23 -10.94 -9.36
CA ALA A 213 -2.16 -10.39 -10.19
C ALA A 213 -0.86 -10.18 -9.37
N ALA A 214 -0.97 -9.75 -8.11
CA ALA A 214 0.19 -9.67 -7.20
C ALA A 214 0.80 -11.05 -6.93
N ALA A 215 -0.03 -12.06 -6.66
CA ALA A 215 0.45 -13.43 -6.49
C ALA A 215 1.08 -14.00 -7.77
N GLU A 216 0.46 -13.76 -8.94
CA GLU A 216 1.02 -14.13 -10.26
C GLU A 216 2.39 -13.47 -10.48
N ALA A 217 2.51 -12.18 -10.15
CA ALA A 217 3.76 -11.44 -10.24
C ALA A 217 4.84 -12.06 -9.35
N ILE A 218 4.52 -12.52 -8.13
CA ILE A 218 5.51 -13.17 -7.26
C ILE A 218 5.87 -14.58 -7.76
N LEU A 219 4.88 -15.37 -8.18
CA LEU A 219 5.01 -16.83 -8.31
C LEU A 219 5.25 -17.34 -9.74
N THR A 220 5.06 -16.51 -10.78
CA THR A 220 5.18 -16.98 -12.17
C THR A 220 6.64 -16.99 -12.65
N TYR A 221 7.07 -18.05 -13.32
CA TYR A 221 8.40 -18.16 -13.94
C TYR A 221 8.39 -18.77 -15.36
N SER A 222 7.20 -19.11 -15.88
CA SER A 222 7.05 -19.68 -17.22
C SER A 222 5.66 -19.43 -17.80
N ARG A 223 5.58 -19.41 -19.15
CA ARG A 223 4.33 -19.29 -19.93
C ARG A 223 3.66 -20.63 -20.23
N GLU A 224 4.09 -21.71 -19.58
CA GLU A 224 3.59 -23.07 -19.85
C GLU A 224 2.08 -23.22 -19.53
N PRO A 225 1.40 -24.26 -20.03
CA PRO A 225 0.01 -24.59 -19.66
C PRO A 225 -0.12 -24.99 -18.18
N ARG A 226 -1.34 -24.88 -17.61
CA ARG A 226 -1.67 -25.18 -16.20
C ARG A 226 -1.12 -24.16 -15.19
N ILE A 227 -1.28 -22.87 -15.48
CA ILE A 227 -0.80 -21.77 -14.63
C ILE A 227 -1.29 -21.90 -13.18
N ALA A 228 -2.58 -22.22 -12.95
CA ALA A 228 -3.14 -22.35 -11.61
C ALA A 228 -2.45 -23.44 -10.77
N GLU A 229 -2.10 -24.57 -11.39
CA GLU A 229 -1.36 -25.65 -10.73
C GLU A 229 0.03 -25.19 -10.30
N ARG A 230 0.78 -24.58 -11.24
CA ARG A 230 2.14 -24.11 -10.98
C ARG A 230 2.19 -23.03 -9.90
N LEU A 231 1.26 -22.07 -9.96
CA LEU A 231 1.15 -21.02 -8.94
C LEU A 231 0.84 -21.62 -7.57
N ALA A 232 -0.10 -22.56 -7.49
CA ALA A 232 -0.48 -23.20 -6.24
C ALA A 232 0.67 -24.01 -5.63
N THR A 233 1.42 -24.76 -6.46
CA THR A 233 2.62 -25.49 -6.01
C THR A 233 3.70 -24.53 -5.53
N SER A 234 3.97 -23.47 -6.28
CA SER A 234 4.98 -22.46 -5.93
C SER A 234 4.62 -21.76 -4.62
N TYR A 235 3.35 -21.37 -4.45
CA TYR A 235 2.84 -20.80 -3.21
C TYR A 235 3.04 -21.77 -2.04
N ALA A 236 2.58 -23.02 -2.17
CA ALA A 236 2.65 -24.01 -1.11
C ALA A 236 4.08 -24.26 -0.62
N LYS A 237 5.04 -24.30 -1.54
CA LYS A 237 6.47 -24.44 -1.20
C LYS A 237 7.01 -23.26 -0.40
N LEU A 238 6.61 -22.03 -0.75
CA LEU A 238 7.11 -20.83 -0.07
C LEU A 238 6.51 -20.64 1.33
N VAL A 239 5.27 -21.08 1.57
CA VAL A 239 4.56 -20.78 2.82
C VAL A 239 4.44 -21.95 3.80
N SER A 240 4.78 -23.17 3.39
CA SER A 240 4.59 -24.38 4.21
C SER A 240 5.89 -25.15 4.40
N LYS A 241 6.14 -25.61 5.63
CA LYS A 241 7.33 -26.41 6.00
C LYS A 241 7.08 -27.93 6.02
N SER A 242 5.82 -28.38 5.88
CA SER A 242 5.46 -29.79 5.96
C SER A 242 4.54 -30.20 4.80
N GLY A 243 4.62 -31.46 4.39
CA GLY A 243 3.81 -32.03 3.30
C GLY A 243 2.30 -31.81 3.48
N PRO A 244 1.70 -32.15 4.64
CA PRO A 244 0.27 -31.90 4.89
C PRO A 244 -0.11 -30.42 4.80
N ALA A 245 0.71 -29.51 5.33
CA ALA A 245 0.46 -28.08 5.25
C ALA A 245 0.62 -27.55 3.81
N ALA A 246 1.57 -28.09 3.04
CA ALA A 246 1.77 -27.73 1.65
C ALA A 246 0.55 -28.13 0.79
N ARG A 247 0.02 -29.35 0.98
CA ARG A 247 -1.18 -29.81 0.26
C ARG A 247 -2.39 -28.92 0.56
N LYS A 248 -2.63 -28.60 1.83
CA LYS A 248 -3.70 -27.69 2.25
C LYS A 248 -3.53 -26.29 1.65
N ALA A 249 -2.30 -25.76 1.62
CA ALA A 249 -1.99 -24.46 1.04
C ALA A 249 -2.23 -24.45 -0.49
N GLN A 250 -1.87 -25.53 -1.19
CA GLN A 250 -2.08 -25.69 -2.61
C GLN A 250 -3.58 -25.76 -2.96
N GLU A 251 -4.35 -26.56 -2.23
CA GLU A 251 -5.81 -26.68 -2.40
C GLU A 251 -6.50 -25.33 -2.15
N GLN A 252 -6.12 -24.63 -1.07
CA GLN A 252 -6.64 -23.30 -0.76
C GLN A 252 -6.33 -22.29 -1.88
N PHE A 253 -5.09 -22.26 -2.37
CA PHE A 253 -4.70 -21.36 -3.46
C PHE A 253 -5.56 -21.60 -4.71
N LYS A 254 -5.70 -22.86 -5.14
CA LYS A 254 -6.50 -23.20 -6.34
C LYS A 254 -7.94 -22.77 -6.20
N ALA A 255 -8.55 -23.03 -5.05
CA ALA A 255 -9.94 -22.65 -4.79
C ALA A 255 -10.15 -21.13 -4.90
N LEU A 256 -9.24 -20.33 -4.33
CA LEU A 256 -9.31 -18.88 -4.40
C LEU A 256 -9.00 -18.35 -5.81
N TYR A 257 -8.01 -18.92 -6.48
CA TYR A 257 -7.62 -18.52 -7.84
C TYR A 257 -8.71 -18.83 -8.88
N ALA A 258 -9.49 -19.90 -8.67
CA ALA A 258 -10.65 -20.22 -9.52
C ALA A 258 -11.70 -19.10 -9.50
N VAL A 259 -11.88 -18.39 -8.37
CA VAL A 259 -12.81 -17.25 -8.29
C VAL A 259 -12.35 -16.11 -9.20
N ARG A 260 -11.05 -15.82 -9.27
CA ARG A 260 -10.50 -14.85 -10.23
C ARG A 260 -10.80 -15.27 -11.67
N SER A 261 -10.69 -16.56 -12.00
CA SER A 261 -11.06 -17.06 -13.33
C SER A 261 -12.51 -16.75 -13.68
N HIS A 262 -13.46 -17.00 -12.77
CA HIS A 262 -14.86 -16.67 -12.98
C HIS A 262 -15.10 -15.17 -13.21
N ILE A 263 -14.42 -14.30 -12.45
CA ILE A 263 -14.52 -12.84 -12.63
C ILE A 263 -14.03 -12.44 -14.03
N MET A 264 -12.85 -12.91 -14.44
CA MET A 264 -12.23 -12.54 -15.71
C MET A 264 -13.01 -13.04 -16.94
N HIS A 265 -13.78 -14.11 -16.79
CA HIS A 265 -14.66 -14.65 -17.83
C HIS A 265 -16.09 -14.10 -17.78
N GLY A 266 -16.34 -13.03 -17.01
CA GLY A 266 -17.66 -12.38 -16.93
C GLY A 266 -18.72 -13.20 -16.18
N ARG A 267 -18.34 -14.29 -15.52
CA ARG A 267 -19.23 -15.15 -14.73
C ARG A 267 -19.41 -14.65 -13.30
N SER A 268 -19.07 -13.39 -13.03
CA SER A 268 -19.27 -12.78 -11.71
C SER A 268 -20.74 -12.61 -11.32
N SER A 269 -21.66 -12.63 -12.29
CA SER A 269 -23.12 -12.62 -12.06
C SER A 269 -23.63 -13.88 -11.35
N GLU A 270 -22.85 -14.96 -11.36
CA GLU A 270 -23.09 -16.20 -10.62
C GLU A 270 -22.64 -16.09 -9.15
N LEU A 271 -21.84 -15.08 -8.82
CA LEU A 271 -21.31 -14.80 -7.47
C LEU A 271 -22.17 -13.76 -6.76
N ARG A 272 -23.46 -14.08 -6.57
CA ARG A 272 -24.46 -13.15 -5.99
C ARG A 272 -24.37 -12.99 -4.46
N ASP A 273 -23.69 -13.89 -3.78
CA ASP A 273 -23.56 -13.85 -2.32
C ASP A 273 -22.41 -12.93 -1.89
N ALA A 274 -22.76 -11.69 -1.50
CA ALA A 274 -21.83 -10.69 -1.02
C ALA A 274 -21.03 -11.16 0.22
N THR A 275 -21.64 -11.94 1.12
CA THR A 275 -20.96 -12.44 2.32
C THR A 275 -19.88 -13.45 1.94
N ARG A 276 -20.19 -14.38 1.04
CA ARG A 276 -19.21 -15.33 0.50
C ARG A 276 -18.09 -14.62 -0.25
N ASN A 277 -18.41 -13.58 -1.03
CA ASN A 277 -17.41 -12.82 -1.78
C ASN A 277 -16.42 -12.11 -0.83
N LEU A 278 -16.93 -11.46 0.23
CA LEU A 278 -16.08 -10.83 1.24
C LEU A 278 -15.20 -11.85 1.98
N ARG A 279 -15.73 -13.02 2.33
CA ARG A 279 -14.93 -14.12 2.90
C ARG A 279 -13.84 -14.61 1.94
N THR A 280 -14.10 -14.59 0.63
CA THR A 280 -13.12 -14.96 -0.39
C THR A 280 -12.01 -13.91 -0.48
N VAL A 281 -12.36 -12.63 -0.48
CA VAL A 281 -11.38 -11.53 -0.43
C VAL A 281 -10.51 -11.64 0.82
N ALA A 282 -11.10 -11.90 1.99
CA ALA A 282 -10.37 -12.14 3.24
C ALA A 282 -9.39 -13.30 3.11
N ALA A 283 -9.87 -14.46 2.63
CA ALA A 283 -9.02 -15.62 2.45
C ALA A 283 -7.85 -15.35 1.47
N PHE A 284 -8.07 -14.57 0.41
CA PHE A 284 -7.01 -14.19 -0.52
C PHE A 284 -6.05 -13.15 0.09
N SER A 285 -6.56 -12.15 0.81
CA SER A 285 -5.78 -11.21 1.62
C SER A 285 -4.83 -11.96 2.55
N SER A 286 -5.36 -12.89 3.34
CA SER A 286 -4.60 -13.78 4.23
C SER A 286 -3.55 -14.63 3.50
N LEU A 287 -3.88 -15.15 2.31
CA LEU A 287 -2.95 -15.87 1.46
C LEU A 287 -1.76 -14.98 1.05
N LEU A 288 -2.05 -13.77 0.57
CA LEU A 288 -1.04 -12.84 0.07
C LEU A 288 -0.16 -12.29 1.21
N ARG A 289 -0.72 -12.08 2.41
CA ARG A 289 0.07 -11.73 3.60
C ARG A 289 1.10 -12.81 3.95
N ARG A 290 0.71 -14.10 3.93
CA ARG A 290 1.64 -15.21 4.17
C ARG A 290 2.74 -15.28 3.12
N LEU A 291 2.38 -15.04 1.86
CA LEU A 291 3.35 -14.98 0.77
C LEU A 291 4.34 -13.84 0.97
N TRP A 292 3.87 -12.63 1.30
CA TRP A 292 4.74 -11.49 1.59
C TRP A 292 5.62 -11.73 2.81
N HIS A 293 5.13 -12.34 3.89
CA HIS A 293 5.97 -12.76 5.02
C HIS A 293 7.12 -13.66 4.55
N ALA A 294 6.82 -14.71 3.78
CA ALA A 294 7.85 -15.61 3.28
C ALA A 294 8.90 -14.89 2.40
N VAL A 295 8.46 -13.99 1.51
CA VAL A 295 9.34 -13.22 0.62
C VAL A 295 10.21 -12.23 1.39
N LEU A 296 9.65 -11.51 2.38
CA LEU A 296 10.35 -10.46 3.10
C LEU A 296 11.29 -11.00 4.19
N GLU A 297 10.98 -12.15 4.78
CA GLU A 297 11.84 -12.76 5.81
C GLU A 297 13.10 -13.43 5.24
N CYS A 298 13.19 -13.65 3.92
CA CYS A 298 14.32 -14.33 3.29
C CYS A 298 14.97 -13.47 2.18
N PRO A 299 16.10 -12.79 2.46
CA PRO A 299 16.78 -11.93 1.49
C PRO A 299 17.18 -12.65 0.19
N GLN A 300 17.65 -13.90 0.30
CA GLN A 300 18.04 -14.72 -0.86
C GLN A 300 16.85 -15.05 -1.76
N LEU A 301 15.70 -15.38 -1.16
CA LEU A 301 14.45 -15.61 -1.89
C LEU A 301 14.03 -14.33 -2.62
N ARG A 302 14.03 -13.19 -1.92
CA ARG A 302 13.68 -11.89 -2.51
C ARG A 302 14.54 -11.56 -3.73
N GLN A 303 15.86 -11.67 -3.60
CA GLN A 303 16.80 -11.38 -4.69
C GLN A 303 16.54 -12.26 -5.91
N ARG A 304 16.29 -13.56 -5.71
CA ARG A 304 16.02 -14.50 -6.82
C ARG A 304 14.64 -14.29 -7.44
N LEU A 305 13.63 -13.90 -6.66
CA LEU A 305 12.30 -13.60 -7.19
C LEU A 305 12.27 -12.33 -8.07
N ASP A 306 13.08 -11.33 -7.70
CA ASP A 306 13.29 -10.12 -8.50
C ASP A 306 14.27 -10.31 -9.68
N GLY A 307 14.86 -11.50 -9.80
CA GLY A 307 15.76 -11.90 -10.87
C GLY A 307 15.05 -12.17 -12.21
N ASP A 308 15.68 -12.95 -13.08
CA ASP A 308 15.05 -13.42 -14.33
C ASP A 308 14.16 -14.67 -14.11
N ASP A 309 13.55 -15.18 -15.20
CA ASP A 309 12.67 -16.36 -15.12
C ASP A 309 13.43 -17.66 -14.77
N ASN A 310 14.73 -17.75 -15.08
CA ASN A 310 15.53 -18.92 -14.73
C ASN A 310 15.84 -18.93 -13.23
N GLN A 311 16.28 -17.80 -12.69
CA GLN A 311 16.52 -17.62 -11.25
C GLN A 311 15.26 -17.90 -10.44
N ARG A 312 14.09 -17.41 -10.90
CA ARG A 312 12.80 -17.74 -10.29
C ARG A 312 12.49 -19.23 -10.36
N ARG A 313 12.68 -19.85 -11.53
CA ARG A 313 12.41 -21.27 -11.73
C ARG A 313 13.24 -22.13 -10.79
N GLU A 314 14.52 -21.84 -10.62
CA GLU A 314 15.41 -22.57 -9.71
C GLU A 314 14.87 -22.57 -8.29
N VAL A 315 14.38 -21.43 -7.80
CA VAL A 315 13.82 -21.35 -6.45
C VAL A 315 12.47 -22.03 -6.34
N LEU A 316 11.57 -21.78 -7.30
CA LEU A 316 10.20 -22.26 -7.21
C LEU A 316 10.06 -23.75 -7.58
N ARG A 317 11.01 -24.31 -8.36
CA ARG A 317 11.12 -25.75 -8.63
C ARG A 317 12.06 -26.47 -7.67
N GLY A 318 13.17 -25.84 -7.25
CA GLY A 318 14.24 -26.46 -6.47
C GLY A 318 14.08 -26.42 -4.95
N LEU A 319 13.13 -25.64 -4.41
CA LEU A 319 12.58 -25.82 -3.05
C LEU A 319 11.55 -26.96 -3.04
#